data_AF-M0EHF9-F1
#
_entry.id   AF-M0EHF9-F1
#
_cell.length_a   1.000
_cell.length_b   1.000
_cell.length_c   1.000
_cell.angle_alpha   90.00
_cell.angle_beta   90.00
_cell.angle_gamma   90.00
#
_symmetry.space_group_name_H-M   'P 1'
#
loop_
_entity.id
_entity.type
_entity.pdbx_description
1 polymer ?
#
loop_
_entity_poly.entity_id
_entity_poly.type
_entity_poly.pdbx_seq_one_letter_code
_entity_poly.pdbx_strand_id
1 'polypeptide(L)'
;MGSTPYAQSQLASVTARGGAWLVDIVASVAVAAVVSLAVGAVSDGLADLAFLLVWVGWYIGPEAVWGLTLGKWIVGIEVVGTDGEVVSAGAAVARNVTKIVGGASLLLILAGVVFIADSENNQRLGDQFADTLVVRV
;
A
#
# COMPACT_ATOMS: atom_id res chain seq x y z
N MET A 1 -2.22 0.66 30.03
CA MET A 1 -2.87 0.07 28.84
C MET A 1 -3.81 1.14 28.29
N GLY A 2 -3.28 2.04 27.47
CA GLY A 2 -4.06 3.09 26.84
C GLY A 2 -4.83 2.50 25.66
N SER A 3 -6.14 2.65 25.69
CA SER A 3 -7.03 2.39 24.56
C SER A 3 -6.54 3.16 23.35
N THR A 4 -6.13 2.45 22.30
CA THR A 4 -5.93 3.05 20.97
C THR A 4 -7.25 3.68 20.48
N PRO A 5 -7.22 4.78 19.71
CA PRO A 5 -8.42 5.48 19.24
C PRO A 5 -9.38 4.64 18.37
N TYR A 6 -8.92 3.51 17.82
CA TYR A 6 -9.73 2.69 16.90
C TYR A 6 -10.23 1.40 17.57
N ALA A 7 -11.54 1.31 17.74
CA ALA A 7 -12.21 0.06 18.08
C ALA A 7 -12.12 -0.93 16.90
N GLN A 8 -12.05 -2.23 17.16
CA GLN A 8 -11.93 -3.28 16.13
C GLN A 8 -12.98 -3.19 15.00
N SER A 9 -14.15 -2.61 15.26
CA SER A 9 -15.21 -2.37 14.26
C SER A 9 -14.81 -1.40 13.14
N GLN A 10 -13.79 -0.57 13.35
CA GLN A 10 -13.31 0.39 12.36
C GLN A 10 -12.16 -0.15 11.51
N LEU A 11 -11.58 -1.30 11.85
CA LEU A 11 -10.48 -1.89 11.09
C LEU A 11 -10.97 -2.40 9.73
N ALA A 12 -10.22 -2.09 8.68
CA ALA A 12 -10.53 -2.52 7.33
C ALA A 12 -10.42 -4.05 7.21
N SER A 13 -11.48 -4.68 6.69
CA SER A 13 -11.50 -6.12 6.46
C SER A 13 -10.46 -6.56 5.43
N VAL A 14 -10.08 -7.84 5.48
CA VAL A 14 -9.18 -8.47 4.50
C VAL A 14 -9.69 -8.28 3.07
N THR A 15 -11.01 -8.39 2.87
CA THR A 15 -11.65 -8.23 1.55
C THR A 15 -11.58 -6.80 1.04
N ALA A 16 -11.80 -5.79 1.89
CA ALA A 16 -11.63 -4.38 1.52
C ALA A 16 -10.17 -4.10 1.12
N ARG A 17 -9.21 -4.58 1.92
CA ARG A 17 -7.77 -4.46 1.62
C ARG A 17 -7.39 -5.18 0.32
N GLY A 18 -7.98 -6.34 0.05
CA GLY A 18 -7.78 -7.11 -1.19
C GLY A 18 -8.36 -6.40 -2.42
N GLY A 19 -9.57 -5.85 -2.30
CA GLY A 19 -10.21 -5.04 -3.36
C GLY A 19 -9.40 -3.79 -3.70
N ALA A 20 -8.94 -3.06 -2.68
CA ALA A 20 -8.11 -1.88 -2.87
C ALA A 20 -6.80 -2.25 -3.60
N TRP A 21 -6.17 -3.35 -3.22
CA TRP A 21 -4.96 -3.85 -3.87
C TRP A 21 -5.18 -4.22 -5.35
N LEU A 22 -6.31 -4.84 -5.70
CA LEU A 22 -6.64 -5.16 -7.09
C LEU A 22 -6.80 -3.91 -7.95
N VAL A 23 -7.43 -2.86 -7.40
CA VAL A 23 -7.54 -1.59 -8.10
C VAL A 23 -6.17 -0.94 -8.26
N ASP A 24 -5.37 -0.91 -7.20
CA ASP A 24 -4.03 -0.31 -7.22
C ASP A 24 -3.08 -1.03 -8.18
N ILE A 25 -3.11 -2.37 -8.26
CA ILE A 25 -2.20 -3.09 -9.18
C ILE A 25 -2.55 -2.81 -10.63
N VAL A 26 -3.84 -2.79 -10.98
CA VAL A 26 -4.28 -2.47 -12.36
C VAL A 26 -3.93 -1.03 -12.70
N ALA A 27 -4.27 -0.09 -11.82
CA ALA A 27 -4.00 1.33 -12.06
C ALA A 27 -2.50 1.63 -12.14
N SER A 28 -1.71 1.12 -11.20
CA SER A 28 -0.26 1.35 -11.17
C SER A 28 0.45 0.76 -12.39
N VAL A 29 0.08 -0.45 -12.82
CA VAL A 29 0.65 -1.07 -14.04
C VAL A 29 0.24 -0.30 -15.28
N ALA A 30 -1.03 0.10 -15.41
CA ALA A 30 -1.50 0.87 -16.55
C ALA A 30 -0.75 2.21 -16.68
N VAL A 31 -0.65 2.96 -15.57
CA VAL A 31 0.06 4.26 -15.55
C VAL A 31 1.55 4.06 -15.81
N ALA A 32 2.20 3.08 -15.16
CA ALA A 32 3.61 2.79 -15.38
C ALA A 32 3.90 2.37 -16.82
N ALA A 33 3.04 1.55 -17.45
CA ALA A 33 3.18 1.13 -18.84
C ALA A 33 3.03 2.32 -19.80
N VAL A 34 2.05 3.20 -19.59
CA VAL A 34 1.88 4.41 -20.42
C VAL A 34 3.10 5.32 -20.33
N VAL A 35 3.61 5.57 -19.12
CA VAL A 35 4.81 6.38 -18.92
C VAL A 35 6.03 5.72 -19.55
N SER A 36 6.19 4.41 -19.36
CA SER A 36 7.29 3.64 -19.93
C SER A 36 7.28 3.68 -21.46
N LEU A 37 6.12 3.51 -22.10
CA LEU A 37 5.99 3.62 -23.56
C LEU A 37 6.37 5.02 -24.07
N ALA A 38 5.96 6.07 -23.36
CA ALA A 38 6.32 7.44 -23.73
C ALA A 38 7.83 7.70 -23.60
N VAL A 39 8.47 7.18 -22.54
CA VAL A 39 9.92 7.30 -22.32
C VAL A 39 10.72 6.42 -23.29
N GLY A 40 10.20 5.24 -23.63
CA GLY A 40 10.80 4.30 -24.58
C GLY A 40 10.90 4.84 -26.00
N ALA A 41 10.04 5.79 -26.37
CA ALA A 41 10.18 6.53 -27.63
C ALA A 41 11.49 7.35 -27.69
N VAL A 42 12.15 7.60 -26.55
CA VAL A 42 13.42 8.33 -26.44
C VAL A 42 14.57 7.41 -26.06
N SER A 43 14.37 6.49 -25.11
CA SER A 43 15.41 5.55 -24.65
C SER A 43 14.81 4.33 -23.95
N ASP A 44 15.09 3.14 -24.47
CA ASP A 44 14.66 1.86 -23.89
C ASP A 44 15.15 1.70 -22.43
N GLY A 45 16.41 2.06 -22.16
CA GLY A 45 16.96 1.96 -20.80
C GLY A 45 16.30 2.90 -19.79
N LEU A 46 15.82 4.06 -20.23
CA LEU A 46 15.04 4.96 -19.38
C LEU A 46 13.59 4.49 -19.21
N ALA A 47 13.04 3.73 -20.16
CA ALA A 47 11.67 3.22 -20.12
C ALA A 47 11.47 2.25 -18.95
N ASP A 48 12.42 1.33 -18.74
CA ASP A 48 12.38 0.37 -17.64
C ASP A 48 12.51 1.07 -16.28
N LEU A 49 13.42 2.05 -16.19
CA LEU A 49 13.59 2.85 -14.99
C LEU A 49 12.32 3.66 -14.67
N ALA A 50 11.71 4.28 -15.69
CA ALA A 50 10.49 5.04 -15.53
C ALA A 50 9.32 4.16 -15.06
N PHE A 51 9.20 2.94 -15.61
CA PHE A 51 8.20 1.97 -15.15
C PHE A 51 8.37 1.68 -13.66
N LEU A 52 9.59 1.32 -13.23
CA LEU A 52 9.87 0.95 -11.84
C LEU A 52 9.59 2.12 -10.88
N LEU A 53 10.03 3.33 -11.24
CA LEU A 53 9.85 4.53 -10.40
C LEU A 53 8.37 4.90 -10.24
N VAL A 54 7.59 4.86 -11.31
CA VAL A 54 6.15 5.14 -11.26
C VAL A 54 5.43 4.07 -10.43
N TRP A 55 5.77 2.80 -10.66
CA TRP A 55 5.13 1.68 -9.98
C TRP A 55 5.38 1.69 -8.47
N VAL A 56 6.62 1.95 -8.04
CA VAL A 56 6.97 2.08 -6.60
C VAL A 56 6.39 3.37 -6.02
N GLY A 57 6.51 4.49 -6.73
CA GLY A 57 6.04 5.81 -6.31
C GLY A 57 4.53 5.85 -6.08
N TRP A 58 3.74 5.07 -6.83
CA TRP A 58 2.29 4.94 -6.70
C TRP A 58 1.83 4.60 -5.28
N TYR A 59 2.59 3.75 -4.57
CA TYR A 59 2.20 3.30 -3.24
C TYR A 59 2.76 4.20 -2.12
N ILE A 60 3.97 4.73 -2.29
CA ILE A 60 4.65 5.48 -1.23
C ILE A 60 4.14 6.92 -1.18
N GLY A 61 4.06 7.59 -2.34
CA GLY A 61 3.73 9.02 -2.40
C GLY A 61 2.36 9.35 -1.81
N PRO A 62 1.27 8.76 -2.34
CA PRO A 62 -0.07 9.02 -1.85
C PRO A 62 -0.29 8.60 -0.38
N GLU A 63 0.29 7.47 0.06
CA GLU A 63 0.19 7.05 1.46
C GLU A 63 0.93 8.00 2.41
N ALA A 64 2.08 8.54 2.00
CA ALA A 64 2.85 9.48 2.80
C ALA A 64 2.19 10.86 2.94
N VAL A 65 1.33 11.25 1.98
CA VAL A 65 0.69 12.58 1.96
C VAL A 65 -0.74 12.52 2.49
N TRP A 66 -1.48 11.47 2.14
CA TRP A 66 -2.92 11.38 2.40
C TRP A 66 -3.32 10.10 3.15
N GLY A 67 -2.38 9.21 3.49
CA GLY A 67 -2.71 7.92 4.10
C GLY A 67 -3.46 6.97 3.16
N LEU A 68 -3.65 7.30 1.89
CA LEU A 68 -4.48 6.52 0.96
C LEU A 68 -3.88 6.46 -0.44
N THR A 69 -4.16 5.38 -1.14
CA THR A 69 -3.91 5.19 -2.58
C THR A 69 -5.24 5.30 -3.33
N LEU A 70 -5.20 5.35 -4.67
CA LEU A 70 -6.44 5.42 -5.47
C LEU A 70 -7.39 4.25 -5.18
N GLY A 71 -6.87 3.02 -5.10
CA GLY A 71 -7.68 1.85 -4.79
C GLY A 71 -8.28 1.89 -3.39
N LYS A 72 -7.52 2.39 -2.41
CA LYS A 72 -8.00 2.58 -1.04
C LYS A 72 -9.08 3.64 -0.95
N TRP A 73 -8.92 4.75 -1.68
CA TRP A 73 -9.94 5.78 -1.80
C TRP A 73 -11.25 5.25 -2.39
N ILE A 74 -11.16 4.46 -3.48
CA ILE A 74 -12.33 3.84 -4.12
C ILE A 74 -13.06 2.87 -3.17
N VAL A 75 -12.32 2.12 -2.36
CA VAL A 75 -12.88 1.14 -1.41
C VAL A 75 -13.33 1.78 -0.10
N GLY A 76 -12.97 3.04 0.18
CA GLY A 76 -13.31 3.76 1.41
C GLY A 76 -12.50 3.28 2.61
N ILE A 77 -11.19 3.10 2.43
CA ILE A 77 -10.27 2.76 3.51
C ILE A 77 -9.07 3.71 3.51
N GLU A 78 -8.50 3.95 4.67
CA GLU A 78 -7.34 4.82 4.84
C GLU A 78 -6.34 4.22 5.82
N VAL A 79 -5.11 4.70 5.76
CA VAL A 79 -4.01 4.26 6.60
C VAL A 79 -3.71 5.37 7.58
N VAL A 80 -3.67 5.00 8.85
CA VAL A 80 -3.42 5.90 9.96
C VAL A 80 -2.33 5.33 10.85
N GLY A 81 -1.65 6.19 11.60
CA GLY A 81 -0.82 5.75 12.72
C GLY A 81 -1.65 5.06 13.79
N THR A 82 -1.01 4.31 14.69
CA THR A 82 -1.69 3.75 15.86
C THR A 82 -2.26 4.82 16.81
N ASP A 83 -1.79 6.06 16.69
CA ASP A 83 -2.30 7.27 17.33
C ASP A 83 -3.48 7.94 16.58
N GLY A 84 -3.76 7.50 15.34
CA GLY A 84 -4.81 8.03 14.47
C GLY A 84 -4.43 9.23 13.62
N GLU A 85 -3.17 9.63 13.64
CA GLU A 85 -2.66 10.68 12.78
C GLU A 85 -2.27 10.15 11.38
N VAL A 86 -2.06 11.08 10.45
CA VAL A 86 -1.56 10.75 9.10
C VAL A 86 -0.16 10.13 9.20
N VAL A 87 0.06 9.06 8.45
CA VAL A 87 1.32 8.32 8.46
C VAL A 87 2.47 9.16 7.91
N SER A 88 3.60 9.18 8.61
CA SER A 88 4.81 9.84 8.13
C SER A 88 5.37 9.18 6.87
N ALA A 89 6.11 9.93 6.05
CA ALA A 89 6.76 9.37 4.86
C ALA A 89 7.68 8.17 5.17
N GLY A 90 8.38 8.19 6.30
CA GLY A 90 9.22 7.08 6.75
C GLY A 90 8.42 5.82 7.06
N ALA A 91 7.27 5.96 7.74
CA ALA A 91 6.38 4.85 8.03
C ALA A 91 5.67 4.32 6.76
N ALA A 92 5.32 5.21 5.82
CA ALA A 92 4.78 4.84 4.51
C ALA A 92 5.80 4.04 3.67
N VAL A 93 7.09 4.40 3.73
CA VAL A 93 8.15 3.60 3.13
C VAL A 93 8.27 2.26 3.86
N ALA A 94 8.46 2.27 5.19
CA ALA A 94 8.70 1.08 6.00
C ALA A 94 7.64 -0.01 5.78
N ARG A 95 6.36 0.36 5.73
CA ARG A 95 5.29 -0.62 5.48
C ARG A 95 5.28 -1.18 4.06
N ASN A 96 5.73 -0.40 3.08
CA ASN A 96 5.83 -0.81 1.68
C ASN A 96 7.19 -1.47 1.34
N VAL A 97 8.19 -1.45 2.23
CA VAL A 97 9.48 -2.15 2.03
C VAL A 97 9.26 -3.65 1.78
N THR A 98 8.31 -4.26 2.49
CA THR A 98 7.94 -5.67 2.26
C THR A 98 7.47 -5.94 0.82
N LYS A 99 6.82 -4.96 0.18
CA LYS A 99 6.46 -5.02 -1.24
C LYS A 99 7.66 -4.80 -2.16
N ILE A 100 8.60 -3.92 -1.79
CA ILE A 100 9.79 -3.65 -2.62
C ILE A 100 10.72 -4.85 -2.63
N VAL A 101 11.00 -5.42 -1.45
CA VAL A 101 11.89 -6.58 -1.29
C VAL A 101 11.23 -7.87 -1.80
N GLY A 102 9.90 -7.98 -1.71
CA GLY A 102 9.13 -9.12 -2.20
C GLY A 102 8.56 -8.99 -3.62
N GLY A 103 8.93 -7.94 -4.36
CA GLY A 103 8.16 -7.25 -5.42
C GLY A 103 7.69 -7.99 -6.67
N ALA A 104 7.69 -9.31 -6.72
CA ALA A 104 7.06 -10.05 -7.83
C ALA A 104 6.35 -11.34 -7.38
N SER A 105 6.49 -11.73 -6.10
CA SER A 105 5.95 -13.00 -5.64
C SER A 105 4.50 -12.83 -5.20
N LEU A 106 3.56 -13.29 -6.05
CA LEU A 106 2.16 -13.56 -5.67
C LEU A 106 2.09 -14.30 -4.32
N LEU A 107 3.06 -15.17 -4.03
CA LEU A 107 3.19 -15.88 -2.76
C LEU A 107 3.45 -14.98 -1.55
N LEU A 108 4.21 -13.89 -1.67
CA LEU A 108 4.42 -12.93 -0.58
C LEU A 108 3.24 -11.97 -0.40
N ILE A 109 2.53 -11.68 -1.49
CA ILE A 109 1.24 -10.98 -1.46
C ILE A 109 0.20 -11.84 -0.72
N LEU A 110 0.11 -13.13 -1.04
CA LEU A 110 -0.75 -14.11 -0.36
C LEU A 110 -0.31 -14.33 1.10
N ALA A 111 1.00 -14.39 1.39
CA ALA A 111 1.49 -14.46 2.76
C ALA A 111 1.10 -13.21 3.57
N GLY A 112 1.18 -12.02 2.97
CA GLY A 112 0.69 -10.78 3.59
C GLY A 112 -0.82 -10.80 3.89
N VAL A 113 -1.62 -11.47 3.05
CA VAL A 113 -3.05 -11.71 3.29
C VAL A 113 -3.26 -12.72 4.44
N VAL A 114 -2.46 -13.78 4.51
CA VAL A 114 -2.49 -14.79 5.58
C VAL A 114 -2.11 -14.18 6.93
N PHE A 115 -1.08 -13.33 6.99
CA PHE A 115 -0.67 -12.66 8.24
C PHE A 115 -1.66 -11.57 8.71
N ILE A 116 -2.43 -10.95 7.82
CA ILE A 116 -3.54 -10.09 8.21
C ILE A 116 -4.60 -10.90 8.97
N ALA A 117 -4.95 -12.08 8.46
CA ALA A 117 -6.02 -12.90 9.02
C ALA A 117 -5.68 -13.47 10.41
N ASP A 118 -4.39 -13.55 10.75
CA ASP A 118 -3.87 -14.07 12.02
C ASP A 118 -3.57 -12.96 13.06
N SER A 119 -3.78 -11.69 12.69
CA SER A 119 -3.51 -10.52 13.54
C SER A 119 -4.79 -10.01 14.21
N GLU A 120 -4.76 -9.80 15.54
CA GLU A 120 -5.88 -9.20 16.31
C GLU A 120 -6.32 -7.83 15.77
N ASN A 121 -5.44 -7.13 15.04
CA ASN A 121 -5.66 -5.81 14.46
C ASN A 121 -5.75 -5.82 12.92
N ASN A 122 -5.87 -6.99 12.30
CA ASN A 122 -5.85 -7.14 10.83
C ASN A 122 -4.63 -6.46 10.17
N GLN A 123 -3.46 -6.50 10.81
CA GLN A 123 -2.25 -5.82 10.33
C GLN A 123 -1.37 -6.78 9.50
N ARG A 124 -0.80 -6.27 8.40
CA ARG A 124 0.31 -6.95 7.71
C ARG A 124 1.58 -6.85 8.57
N LEU A 125 2.56 -7.71 8.33
CA LEU A 125 3.89 -7.57 8.95
C LEU A 125 4.48 -6.18 8.73
N GLY A 126 4.37 -5.63 7.52
CA GLY A 126 4.80 -4.26 7.23
C GLY A 126 4.02 -3.19 8.00
N ASP A 127 2.74 -3.44 8.31
CA ASP A 127 1.93 -2.51 9.12
C ASP A 127 2.37 -2.53 10.59
N GLN A 128 2.72 -3.72 11.11
CA GLN A 128 3.25 -3.89 12.46
C GLN A 128 4.62 -3.22 12.62
N PHE A 129 5.53 -3.42 11.66
CA PHE A 129 6.85 -2.76 11.70
C PHE A 129 6.78 -1.23 11.58
N ALA A 130 5.70 -0.70 10.99
CA ALA A 130 5.52 0.73 10.79
C ALA A 130 4.59 1.37 11.83
N ASP A 131 4.08 0.61 12.81
CA ASP A 131 3.08 1.05 13.79
C ASP A 131 1.87 1.74 13.14
N THR A 132 1.34 1.13 12.07
CA THR A 132 0.20 1.64 11.29
C THR A 132 -1.02 0.72 11.34
N LEU A 133 -2.19 1.30 11.14
CA LEU A 133 -3.48 0.63 11.01
C LEU A 133 -4.11 0.99 9.67
N VAL A 134 -5.04 0.15 9.18
CA VAL A 134 -5.92 0.53 8.07
C VAL A 134 -7.34 0.47 8.58
N VAL A 135 -8.02 1.60 8.46
CA VAL A 135 -9.36 1.82 9.00
C VAL A 135 -10.33 2.12 7.86
N ARG A 136 -11.62 1.95 8.13
CA ARG A 136 -12.68 2.29 7.20
C ARG A 136 -13.08 3.76 7.40
N VAL A 137 -13.28 4.45 6.29
CA VAL A 137 -13.77 5.83 6.23
C VAL A 137 -15.27 5.86 5.96
#